data_AF-A0A402CZA8-F1
#
_entry.id   AF-A0A402CZA8-F1
#
_cell.length_a   1.000
_cell.length_b   1.000
_cell.length_c   1.000
_cell.angle_alpha   90.00
_cell.angle_beta   90.00
_cell.angle_gamma   90.00
#
_symmetry.space_group_name_H-M   'P 1'
#
loop_
_entity.id
_entity.type
_entity.pdbx_description
1 polymer ?
#
loop_
_entity_poly.entity_id
_entity_poly.type
_entity_poly.pdbx_seq_one_letter_code
_entity_poly.pdbx_strand_id
1 'polypeptide(L)'
;MREELIDQVAWTGGQFLSGPIRGVILSFAGLGGTTKLKDGIGDQEQEWANAGGLVVMPYYSPWAWMNPETVAFIDELIEAIRLKYGLAPETPVIATGGSMGGHAALAYTMNSRHAVARCYALSPVCDLLYHYGERPDLPRTFHAAYHSYGDISEALIANSPTRQIDRMPRTPYLIIHGDQDDAVAKEHHSDILAARMRDAGHELTYLELSGVGHCGPLDDKPQRTATDFVLRGLS
;
A
#
# COMPACT_ATOMS: atom_id res chain seq x y z
N MET A 1 13.12 12.57 -12.36
CA MET A 1 12.08 13.57 -12.04
C MET A 1 12.70 14.90 -11.59
N ARG A 2 12.09 16.05 -11.92
CA ARG A 2 12.52 17.39 -11.42
C ARG A 2 11.85 17.67 -10.07
N GLU A 3 12.58 18.24 -9.10
CA GLU A 3 12.07 18.55 -7.76
C GLU A 3 10.77 19.37 -7.77
N GLU A 4 10.66 20.32 -8.69
CA GLU A 4 9.51 21.22 -8.88
C GLU A 4 8.20 20.49 -9.23
N LEU A 5 8.27 19.24 -9.68
CA LEU A 5 7.10 18.45 -10.05
C LEU A 5 6.53 17.64 -8.89
N ILE A 6 7.26 17.47 -7.77
CA ILE A 6 6.84 16.58 -6.67
C ILE A 6 5.45 16.95 -6.17
N ASP A 7 5.19 18.24 -5.93
CA ASP A 7 3.90 18.71 -5.41
C ASP A 7 2.76 18.66 -6.44
N GLN A 8 3.07 18.37 -7.71
CA GLN A 8 2.09 18.17 -8.79
C GLN A 8 1.76 16.68 -8.98
N VAL A 9 2.65 15.78 -8.60
CA VAL A 9 2.54 14.33 -8.85
C VAL A 9 2.43 13.50 -7.56
N ALA A 10 2.50 14.16 -6.41
CA ALA A 10 2.22 13.59 -5.11
C ALA A 10 1.79 14.67 -4.13
N TRP A 11 1.00 14.27 -3.15
CA TRP A 11 0.84 15.05 -1.93
C TRP A 11 1.95 14.68 -0.95
N THR A 12 2.56 15.68 -0.30
CA THR A 12 3.55 15.49 0.75
C THR A 12 3.10 16.20 2.03
N GLY A 13 3.24 15.52 3.17
CA GLY A 13 2.80 16.02 4.47
C GLY A 13 3.85 16.79 5.26
N GLY A 14 4.82 17.41 4.59
CA GLY A 14 5.98 18.04 5.26
C GLY A 14 5.61 19.12 6.28
N GLN A 15 4.50 19.83 6.06
CA GLN A 15 3.97 20.87 6.93
C GLN A 15 3.42 20.35 8.28
N PHE A 16 3.20 19.04 8.41
CA PHE A 16 2.68 18.41 9.63
C PHE A 16 3.77 17.79 10.51
N LEU A 17 5.04 17.85 10.07
CA LEU A 17 6.17 17.32 10.82
C LEU A 17 6.46 18.17 12.06
N SER A 18 6.71 17.52 13.19
CA SER A 18 7.14 18.17 14.44
C SER A 18 8.66 18.17 14.64
N GLY A 19 9.43 17.59 13.71
CA GLY A 19 10.87 17.39 13.84
C GLY A 19 11.52 16.86 12.56
N PRO A 20 12.76 16.35 12.63
CA PRO A 20 13.45 15.82 11.45
C PRO A 20 12.73 14.58 10.89
N ILE A 21 12.81 14.43 9.57
CA ILE A 21 12.25 13.26 8.87
C ILE A 21 13.07 12.03 9.24
N ARG A 22 12.39 10.99 9.74
CA ARG A 22 12.94 9.69 10.11
C ARG A 22 12.59 8.58 9.13
N GLY A 23 11.58 8.79 8.30
CA GLY A 23 11.14 7.82 7.29
C GLY A 23 10.11 8.41 6.36
N VAL A 24 9.94 7.78 5.20
CA VAL A 24 8.90 8.09 4.22
C VAL A 24 7.79 7.06 4.35
N ILE A 25 6.55 7.51 4.54
CA ILE A 25 5.36 6.65 4.62
C ILE A 25 4.54 6.86 3.36
N LEU A 26 4.55 5.87 2.47
CA LEU A 26 3.71 5.87 1.28
C LEU A 26 2.29 5.47 1.67
N SER A 27 1.33 6.32 1.32
CA SER A 27 -0.11 6.09 1.52
C SER A 27 -0.75 5.88 0.15
N PHE A 28 -0.99 4.63 -0.21
CA PHE A 28 -1.58 4.26 -1.49
C PHE A 28 -3.10 4.29 -1.42
N ALA A 29 -3.69 4.94 -2.42
CA ALA A 29 -5.13 5.12 -2.50
C ALA A 29 -5.86 3.83 -2.90
N GLY A 30 -7.06 3.63 -2.37
CA GLY A 30 -8.02 2.63 -2.86
C GLY A 30 -8.51 2.92 -4.29
N LEU A 31 -9.35 2.03 -4.82
CA LEU A 31 -9.84 2.12 -6.20
C LEU A 31 -10.54 3.46 -6.45
N GLY A 32 -10.08 4.22 -7.46
CA GLY A 32 -10.61 5.57 -7.73
C GLY A 32 -10.09 6.68 -6.82
N GLY A 33 -9.32 6.36 -5.77
CA GLY A 33 -8.93 7.29 -4.73
C GLY A 33 -7.94 8.38 -5.16
N THR A 34 -7.23 8.22 -6.27
CA THR A 34 -6.34 9.26 -6.83
C THR A 34 -7.07 10.28 -7.72
N THR A 35 -8.39 10.16 -7.90
CA THR A 35 -9.19 11.16 -8.65
C THR A 35 -9.40 12.47 -7.90
N LYS A 36 -9.05 12.51 -6.61
CA LYS A 36 -9.12 13.70 -5.77
C LYS A 36 -7.75 14.00 -5.20
N LEU A 37 -7.41 15.29 -5.12
CA LEU A 37 -6.22 15.73 -4.40
C LEU A 37 -6.46 15.59 -2.90
N LYS A 38 -5.45 15.11 -2.18
CA LYS A 38 -5.46 15.08 -0.72
C LYS A 38 -5.29 16.51 -0.19
N ASP A 39 -6.08 16.89 0.80
CA ASP A 39 -6.14 18.24 1.37
C ASP A 39 -5.68 18.30 2.84
N GLY A 40 -5.47 17.15 3.48
CA GLY A 40 -4.99 17.07 4.86
C GLY A 40 -4.69 15.64 5.31
N ILE A 41 -4.42 15.50 6.61
CA ILE A 41 -4.16 14.21 7.27
C ILE A 41 -5.19 13.91 8.36
N GLY A 42 -5.41 12.62 8.61
CA GLY A 42 -6.18 12.16 9.77
C GLY A 42 -5.34 12.02 11.04
N ASP A 43 -5.98 11.71 12.17
CA ASP A 43 -5.33 11.61 13.49
C ASP A 43 -4.16 10.62 13.51
N GLN A 44 -4.31 9.47 12.83
CA GLN A 44 -3.25 8.46 12.75
C GLN A 44 -2.03 8.98 11.96
N GLU A 45 -2.25 9.60 10.81
CA GLU A 45 -1.19 10.20 10.00
C GLU A 45 -0.52 11.38 10.75
N GLN A 46 -1.27 12.11 11.57
CA GLN A 46 -0.74 13.17 12.42
C GLN A 46 0.19 12.61 13.51
N GLU A 47 -0.16 11.48 14.12
CA GLU A 47 0.73 10.79 15.07
C GLU A 47 2.03 10.33 14.38
N TRP A 48 1.94 9.80 13.15
CA TRP A 48 3.12 9.46 12.36
C TRP A 48 4.00 10.67 12.05
N ALA A 49 3.40 11.79 11.64
CA ALA A 49 4.12 13.02 11.34
C ALA A 49 4.82 13.60 12.58
N ASN A 50 4.18 13.50 13.75
CA ASN A 50 4.77 13.90 15.04
C ASN A 50 6.01 13.06 15.39
N ALA A 51 6.07 11.80 14.94
CA ALA A 51 7.22 10.92 15.10
C ALA A 51 8.28 11.06 13.99
N GLY A 52 8.13 12.01 13.06
CA GLY A 52 9.06 12.23 11.95
C GLY A 52 8.76 11.41 10.69
N GLY A 53 7.57 10.82 10.58
CA GLY A 53 7.12 10.14 9.36
C GLY A 53 6.64 11.13 8.31
N LEU A 54 7.34 11.26 7.19
CA LEU A 54 6.87 12.04 6.05
C LEU A 54 5.81 11.23 5.29
N VAL A 55 4.54 11.57 5.49
CA VAL A 55 3.43 10.96 4.74
C VAL A 55 3.43 11.47 3.30
N VAL A 56 3.37 10.55 2.35
CA VAL A 56 3.37 10.82 0.91
C VAL A 56 2.25 10.03 0.26
N MET A 57 1.36 10.72 -0.45
CA MET A 57 0.32 10.08 -1.27
C MET A 57 0.63 10.35 -2.75
N PRO A 58 1.13 9.36 -3.50
CA PRO A 58 1.43 9.51 -4.91
C PRO A 58 0.15 9.67 -5.77
N TYR A 59 0.24 10.48 -6.83
CA TYR A 59 -0.83 10.66 -7.82
C TYR A 59 -0.52 9.89 -9.11
N TYR A 60 -0.97 8.65 -9.17
CA TYR A 60 -0.94 7.80 -10.37
C TYR A 60 -2.37 7.50 -10.85
N SER A 61 -2.51 6.76 -11.95
CA SER A 61 -3.82 6.39 -12.50
C SER A 61 -4.72 5.74 -11.44
N PRO A 62 -6.00 6.14 -11.32
CA PRO A 62 -6.92 5.65 -10.29
C PRO A 62 -7.21 4.15 -10.37
N TRP A 63 -6.81 3.52 -11.47
CA TRP A 63 -6.98 2.10 -11.76
C TRP A 63 -5.64 1.42 -12.05
N ALA A 64 -4.52 1.96 -11.58
CA ALA A 64 -3.20 1.46 -11.98
C ALA A 64 -2.84 0.08 -11.41
N TRP A 65 -3.53 -0.38 -10.36
CA TRP A 65 -3.30 -1.67 -9.69
C TRP A 65 -1.82 -1.97 -9.37
N MET A 66 -1.03 -0.91 -9.11
CA MET A 66 0.42 -0.99 -8.89
C MET A 66 1.14 -1.87 -9.92
N ASN A 67 0.79 -1.69 -11.18
CA ASN A 67 1.45 -2.35 -12.30
C ASN A 67 2.96 -1.96 -12.38
N PRO A 68 3.77 -2.63 -13.22
CA PRO A 68 5.21 -2.36 -13.30
C PRO A 68 5.57 -0.90 -13.62
N GLU A 69 4.79 -0.23 -14.47
CA GLU A 69 5.01 1.19 -14.79
C GLU A 69 4.78 2.09 -13.57
N THR A 70 3.76 1.76 -12.77
CA THR A 70 3.45 2.47 -11.53
C THR A 70 4.55 2.26 -10.50
N VAL A 71 5.06 1.03 -10.33
CA VAL A 71 6.21 0.77 -9.44
C VAL A 71 7.40 1.63 -9.83
N ALA A 72 7.75 1.68 -11.13
CA ALA A 72 8.86 2.51 -11.62
C ALA A 72 8.63 4.00 -11.35
N PHE A 73 7.41 4.48 -11.54
CA PHE A 73 7.04 5.87 -11.23
C PHE A 73 7.19 6.18 -9.73
N ILE A 74 6.72 5.31 -8.84
CA ILE A 74 6.90 5.49 -7.38
C ILE A 74 8.39 5.44 -7.00
N ASP A 75 9.17 4.56 -7.61
CA ASP A 75 10.61 4.49 -7.36
C ASP A 75 11.34 5.77 -7.75
N GLU A 76 10.92 6.45 -8.83
CA GLU A 76 11.44 7.78 -9.18
C GLU A 76 10.96 8.86 -8.22
N LEU A 77 9.71 8.77 -7.74
CA LEU A 77 9.14 9.72 -6.80
C LEU A 77 9.89 9.69 -5.47
N ILE A 78 10.25 8.51 -4.95
CA ILE A 78 11.05 8.40 -3.73
C ILE A 78 12.40 9.08 -3.89
N GLU A 79 13.08 8.89 -5.02
CA GLU A 79 14.37 9.55 -5.27
C GLU A 79 14.22 11.07 -5.31
N ALA A 80 13.15 11.57 -5.94
CA ALA A 80 12.86 13.00 -5.96
C ALA A 80 12.57 13.54 -4.55
N ILE A 81 11.81 12.81 -3.73
CA ILE A 81 11.53 13.16 -2.32
C ILE A 81 12.82 13.18 -1.51
N ARG A 82 13.69 12.18 -1.66
CA ARG A 82 14.98 12.13 -0.98
C ARG A 82 15.82 13.35 -1.31
N LEU A 83 15.88 13.75 -2.58
CA LEU A 83 16.58 14.98 -3.00
C LEU A 83 15.96 16.24 -2.39
N LYS A 84 14.63 16.42 -2.50
CA LYS A 84 13.89 17.59 -1.99
C LYS A 84 14.11 17.81 -0.49
N TYR A 85 14.10 16.72 0.28
CA TYR A 85 14.18 16.77 1.75
C TYR A 85 15.58 16.46 2.30
N GLY A 86 16.59 16.25 1.43
CA GLY A 86 17.95 15.92 1.85
C GLY A 86 18.07 14.61 2.63
N LEU A 87 17.27 13.60 2.28
CA LEU A 87 17.20 12.33 2.98
C LEU A 87 18.31 11.37 2.51
N ALA A 88 18.90 10.63 3.44
CA ALA A 88 19.87 9.59 3.12
C ALA A 88 19.20 8.44 2.32
N PRO A 89 19.93 7.74 1.43
CA PRO A 89 19.42 6.57 0.71
C PRO A 89 18.85 5.46 1.62
N GLU A 90 19.34 5.37 2.85
CA GLU A 90 18.95 4.37 3.86
C GLU A 90 17.72 4.81 4.66
N THR A 91 17.20 6.01 4.43
CA THR A 91 15.97 6.49 5.08
C THR A 91 14.84 5.49 4.80
N PRO A 92 14.20 4.94 5.85
CA PRO A 92 13.24 3.85 5.70
C PRO A 92 12.02 4.30 4.90
N VAL A 93 11.55 3.39 4.04
CA VAL A 93 10.31 3.53 3.28
C VAL A 93 9.30 2.54 3.85
N ILE A 94 8.13 3.03 4.24
CA ILE A 94 7.02 2.22 4.75
C ILE A 94 5.89 2.28 3.73
N ALA A 95 5.39 1.12 3.30
CA ALA A 95 4.28 1.05 2.34
C ALA A 95 2.97 0.81 3.08
N THR A 96 1.98 1.67 2.85
CA THR A 96 0.65 1.57 3.49
C THR A 96 -0.48 1.73 2.47
N GLY A 97 -1.64 1.14 2.73
CA GLY A 97 -2.84 1.40 1.94
C GLY A 97 -4.00 0.47 2.28
N GLY A 98 -5.20 0.84 1.81
CA GLY A 98 -6.43 0.07 1.97
C GLY A 98 -7.02 -0.40 0.63
N SER A 99 -7.69 -1.56 0.58
CA SER A 99 -8.34 -2.07 -0.63
C SER A 99 -7.33 -2.27 -1.79
N MET A 100 -7.57 -1.67 -2.97
CA MET A 100 -6.57 -1.55 -4.05
C MET A 100 -5.26 -0.90 -3.57
N GLY A 101 -5.31 0.03 -2.62
CA GLY A 101 -4.13 0.62 -1.99
C GLY A 101 -3.36 -0.39 -1.12
N GLY A 102 -4.07 -1.32 -0.49
CA GLY A 102 -3.44 -2.43 0.25
C GLY A 102 -2.75 -3.40 -0.69
N HIS A 103 -3.37 -3.70 -1.83
CA HIS A 103 -2.70 -4.40 -2.94
C HIS A 103 -1.44 -3.65 -3.39
N ALA A 104 -1.56 -2.33 -3.61
CA ALA A 104 -0.44 -1.50 -4.01
C ALA A 104 0.70 -1.51 -3.00
N ALA A 105 0.40 -1.51 -1.69
CA ALA A 105 1.42 -1.63 -0.64
C ALA A 105 2.17 -2.98 -0.73
N LEU A 106 1.44 -4.09 -0.92
CA LEU A 106 2.04 -5.43 -1.09
C LEU A 106 2.86 -5.53 -2.37
N ALA A 107 2.29 -5.11 -3.50
CA ALA A 107 2.93 -5.17 -4.81
C ALA A 107 4.17 -4.27 -4.91
N TYR A 108 4.10 -3.06 -4.34
CA TYR A 108 5.25 -2.16 -4.27
C TYR A 108 6.36 -2.75 -3.41
N THR A 109 6.02 -3.29 -2.24
CA THR A 109 6.98 -3.97 -1.35
C THR A 109 7.72 -5.12 -2.05
N MET A 110 7.03 -5.86 -2.92
CA MET A 110 7.60 -7.00 -3.65
C MET A 110 8.46 -6.59 -4.85
N ASN A 111 8.11 -5.51 -5.54
CA ASN A 111 8.67 -5.20 -6.87
C ASN A 111 9.53 -3.93 -6.91
N SER A 112 9.49 -3.08 -5.89
CA SER A 112 10.31 -1.87 -5.82
C SER A 112 11.80 -2.21 -5.80
N ARG A 113 12.62 -1.34 -6.39
CA ARG A 113 14.08 -1.39 -6.20
C ARG A 113 14.54 -0.86 -4.84
N HIS A 114 13.66 -0.19 -4.11
CA HIS A 114 13.92 0.33 -2.77
C HIS A 114 13.49 -0.69 -1.72
N ALA A 115 14.33 -0.89 -0.71
CA ALA A 115 13.98 -1.73 0.42
C ALA A 115 12.83 -1.09 1.21
N VAL A 116 11.68 -1.76 1.24
CA VAL A 116 10.54 -1.35 2.08
C VAL A 116 10.74 -1.93 3.48
N ALA A 117 10.88 -1.04 4.46
CA ALA A 117 11.17 -1.34 5.85
C ALA A 117 10.02 -2.03 6.57
N ARG A 118 8.77 -1.73 6.19
CA ARG A 118 7.53 -2.36 6.69
C ARG A 118 6.39 -2.20 5.69
N CYS A 119 5.46 -3.16 5.66
CA CYS A 119 4.26 -3.10 4.83
C CYS A 119 2.99 -3.24 5.68
N TYR A 120 2.10 -2.25 5.62
CA TYR A 120 0.79 -2.26 6.27
C TYR A 120 -0.32 -2.24 5.22
N ALA A 121 -1.17 -3.28 5.20
CA ALA A 121 -2.25 -3.40 4.23
C ALA A 121 -3.61 -3.64 4.93
N LEU A 122 -4.59 -2.76 4.66
CA LEU A 122 -5.95 -2.86 5.18
C LEU A 122 -6.91 -3.40 4.11
N SER A 123 -7.64 -4.46 4.41
CA SER A 123 -8.55 -5.17 3.49
C SER A 123 -7.96 -5.35 2.08
N PRO A 124 -6.72 -5.87 1.93
CA PRO A 124 -6.02 -5.84 0.66
C PRO A 124 -6.57 -6.86 -0.34
N VAL A 125 -6.55 -6.49 -1.62
CA VAL A 125 -6.69 -7.44 -2.72
C VAL A 125 -5.38 -8.21 -2.89
N CYS A 126 -5.42 -9.53 -2.75
CA CYS A 126 -4.22 -10.38 -2.81
C CYS A 126 -4.18 -11.36 -3.99
N ASP A 127 -5.29 -11.56 -4.70
CA ASP A 127 -5.37 -12.38 -5.92
C ASP A 127 -6.12 -11.58 -7.00
N LEU A 128 -5.38 -10.99 -7.93
CA LEU A 128 -5.96 -10.13 -8.96
C LEU A 128 -6.81 -10.91 -9.96
N LEU A 129 -6.48 -12.17 -10.22
CA LEU A 129 -7.23 -12.99 -11.17
C LEU A 129 -8.61 -13.34 -10.58
N TYR A 130 -8.66 -13.68 -9.29
CA TYR A 130 -9.92 -13.85 -8.59
C TYR A 130 -10.71 -12.53 -8.56
N HIS A 131 -10.06 -11.45 -8.14
CA HIS A 131 -10.70 -10.14 -8.00
C HIS A 131 -11.27 -9.62 -9.33
N TYR A 132 -10.62 -9.90 -10.46
CA TYR A 132 -11.13 -9.57 -11.80
C TYR A 132 -12.57 -10.07 -12.02
N GLY A 133 -12.90 -11.28 -11.52
CA GLY A 133 -14.23 -11.87 -11.63
C GLY A 133 -15.16 -11.61 -10.44
N GLU A 134 -14.67 -10.99 -9.38
CA GLU A 134 -15.38 -10.86 -8.10
C GLU A 134 -16.54 -9.85 -8.18
N ARG A 135 -16.38 -8.80 -8.97
CA ARG A 135 -17.41 -7.78 -9.18
C ARG A 135 -17.49 -7.33 -10.64
N PRO A 136 -18.69 -6.98 -11.15
CA PRO A 136 -18.88 -6.60 -12.55
C PRO A 136 -18.12 -5.32 -12.95
N ASP A 137 -17.73 -4.50 -11.99
CA ASP A 137 -17.08 -3.22 -12.24
C ASP A 137 -15.56 -3.30 -12.38
N LEU A 138 -14.95 -4.43 -12.01
CA LEU A 138 -13.50 -4.60 -11.91
C LEU A 138 -12.79 -4.86 -13.25
N PRO A 139 -13.31 -5.66 -14.21
CA PRO A 139 -12.60 -5.97 -15.45
C PRO A 139 -12.04 -4.75 -16.20
N ARG A 140 -12.84 -3.68 -16.32
CA ARG A 140 -12.42 -2.45 -17.02
C ARG A 140 -11.21 -1.78 -16.38
N THR A 141 -11.07 -1.89 -15.06
CA THR A 141 -9.98 -1.25 -14.31
C THR A 141 -8.67 -1.99 -14.55
N PHE A 142 -8.72 -3.32 -14.65
CA PHE A 142 -7.57 -4.16 -15.00
C PHE A 142 -7.16 -4.00 -16.46
N HIS A 143 -8.12 -3.98 -17.40
CA HIS A 143 -7.82 -3.71 -18.81
C HIS A 143 -7.18 -2.32 -19.00
N ALA A 144 -7.63 -1.32 -18.24
CA ALA A 144 -6.98 -0.01 -18.21
C ALA A 144 -5.56 -0.08 -17.63
N ALA A 145 -5.35 -0.81 -16.52
CA ALA A 145 -4.04 -0.96 -15.88
C ALA A 145 -3.00 -1.64 -16.78
N TYR A 146 -3.41 -2.68 -17.50
CA TYR A 146 -2.51 -3.49 -18.32
C TYR A 146 -2.52 -3.10 -19.81
N HIS A 147 -3.17 -1.98 -20.14
CA HIS A 147 -3.22 -1.40 -21.49
C HIS A 147 -3.58 -2.43 -22.59
N SER A 148 -4.49 -3.35 -22.30
CA SER A 148 -4.84 -4.46 -23.19
C SER A 148 -6.33 -4.76 -23.12
N TYR A 149 -6.95 -5.00 -24.28
CA TYR A 149 -8.31 -5.53 -24.40
C TYR A 149 -8.34 -7.07 -24.61
N GLY A 150 -7.16 -7.71 -24.69
CA GLY A 150 -7.02 -9.15 -24.82
C GLY A 150 -7.03 -9.88 -23.48
N ASP A 151 -6.60 -11.14 -23.47
CA ASP A 151 -6.40 -11.90 -22.23
C ASP A 151 -5.26 -11.30 -21.41
N ILE A 152 -5.56 -10.97 -20.16
CA ILE A 152 -4.62 -10.40 -19.18
C ILE A 152 -4.37 -11.35 -18.00
N SER A 153 -4.86 -12.60 -18.06
CA SER A 153 -4.82 -13.56 -16.96
C SER A 153 -3.40 -13.82 -16.45
N GLU A 154 -2.42 -13.97 -17.35
CA GLU A 154 -1.02 -14.15 -16.96
C GLU A 154 -0.47 -12.93 -16.19
N ALA A 155 -0.81 -11.72 -16.62
CA ALA A 155 -0.40 -10.50 -15.94
C ALA A 155 -1.04 -10.39 -14.55
N LEU A 156 -2.31 -10.74 -14.40
CA LEU A 156 -3.01 -10.77 -13.11
C LEU A 156 -2.38 -11.81 -12.17
N ILE A 157 -2.06 -13.01 -12.67
CA ILE A 157 -1.38 -14.06 -11.91
C ILE A 157 0.00 -13.60 -11.45
N ALA A 158 0.79 -13.01 -12.35
CA ALA A 158 2.16 -12.57 -12.08
C ALA A 158 2.23 -11.44 -11.03
N ASN A 159 1.15 -10.67 -10.89
CA ASN A 159 1.06 -9.56 -9.94
C ASN A 159 0.18 -9.87 -8.72
N SER A 160 -0.30 -11.11 -8.54
CA SER A 160 -1.09 -11.51 -7.37
C SER A 160 -0.20 -11.89 -6.18
N PRO A 161 -0.19 -11.15 -5.06
CA PRO A 161 0.61 -11.50 -3.88
C PRO A 161 0.47 -12.94 -3.40
N THR A 162 -0.75 -13.51 -3.44
CA THR A 162 -0.98 -14.92 -3.04
C THR A 162 -0.13 -15.91 -3.84
N ARG A 163 0.24 -15.56 -5.08
CA ARG A 163 0.97 -16.43 -6.02
C ARG A 163 2.47 -16.16 -6.08
N GLN A 164 2.97 -15.20 -5.29
CA GLN A 164 4.33 -14.67 -5.39
C GLN A 164 5.06 -14.68 -4.05
N ILE A 165 4.66 -15.56 -3.11
CA ILE A 165 5.18 -15.61 -1.73
C ILE A 165 6.71 -15.70 -1.69
N ASP A 166 7.30 -16.53 -2.55
CA ASP A 166 8.75 -16.71 -2.61
C ASP A 166 9.52 -15.45 -3.03
N ARG A 167 8.84 -14.47 -3.65
CA ARG A 167 9.41 -13.19 -4.06
C ARG A 167 9.18 -12.08 -3.03
N MET A 168 8.36 -12.31 -2.02
CA MET A 168 8.09 -11.30 -1.00
C MET A 168 9.34 -11.12 -0.11
N PRO A 169 9.78 -9.89 0.17
CA PRO A 169 10.94 -9.66 1.04
C PRO A 169 10.68 -10.07 2.49
N ARG A 170 11.77 -10.27 3.25
CA ARG A 170 11.73 -10.61 4.69
C ARG A 170 11.58 -9.38 5.59
N THR A 171 10.66 -8.50 5.20
CA THR A 171 10.28 -7.31 5.97
C THR A 171 9.07 -7.64 6.86
N PRO A 172 8.80 -6.90 7.93
CA PRO A 172 7.56 -7.05 8.69
C PRO A 172 6.32 -6.67 7.88
N TYR A 173 5.25 -7.46 8.03
CA TYR A 173 3.94 -7.21 7.43
C TYR A 173 2.85 -7.10 8.49
N LEU A 174 1.94 -6.15 8.30
CA LEU A 174 0.66 -6.06 9.01
C LEU A 174 -0.47 -6.13 7.99
N ILE A 175 -1.34 -7.11 8.14
CA ILE A 175 -2.59 -7.22 7.39
C ILE A 175 -3.75 -7.10 8.38
N ILE A 176 -4.72 -6.24 8.08
CA ILE A 176 -5.97 -6.12 8.84
C ILE A 176 -7.13 -6.31 7.87
N HIS A 177 -8.13 -7.12 8.20
CA HIS A 177 -9.28 -7.38 7.32
C HIS A 177 -10.57 -7.60 8.13
N GLY A 178 -11.67 -6.97 7.72
CA GLY A 178 -13.00 -7.22 8.30
C GLY A 178 -13.61 -8.56 7.87
N ASP A 179 -14.33 -9.23 8.79
CA ASP A 179 -14.99 -10.51 8.50
C ASP A 179 -16.31 -10.37 7.71
N GLN A 180 -16.83 -9.14 7.54
CA GLN A 180 -18.01 -8.82 6.73
C GLN A 180 -17.64 -8.00 5.48
N ASP A 181 -16.39 -8.10 5.00
CA ASP A 181 -15.97 -7.43 3.77
C ASP A 181 -16.72 -8.02 2.56
N ASP A 182 -17.56 -7.21 1.93
CA ASP A 182 -18.38 -7.56 0.77
C ASP A 182 -17.76 -7.08 -0.56
N ALA A 183 -16.62 -6.40 -0.51
CA ALA A 183 -15.94 -5.84 -1.67
C ALA A 183 -14.66 -6.60 -2.04
N VAL A 184 -14.03 -7.25 -1.05
CA VAL A 184 -12.81 -8.06 -1.15
C VAL A 184 -12.95 -9.27 -0.24
N ALA A 185 -13.36 -10.42 -0.78
CA ALA A 185 -13.59 -11.65 -0.03
C ALA A 185 -12.29 -12.15 0.62
N LYS A 186 -12.17 -12.00 1.95
CA LYS A 186 -10.93 -12.28 2.68
C LYS A 186 -10.45 -13.72 2.52
N GLU A 187 -11.37 -14.67 2.37
CA GLU A 187 -11.12 -16.10 2.18
C GLU A 187 -10.39 -16.40 0.85
N HIS A 188 -10.49 -15.49 -0.12
CA HIS A 188 -9.79 -15.55 -1.41
C HIS A 188 -8.58 -14.61 -1.47
N HIS A 189 -8.38 -13.79 -0.44
CA HIS A 189 -7.33 -12.79 -0.37
C HIS A 189 -6.46 -12.95 0.87
N SER A 190 -6.81 -12.25 1.95
CA SER A 190 -5.96 -12.13 3.14
C SER A 190 -5.77 -13.45 3.88
N ASP A 191 -6.78 -14.32 3.96
CA ASP A 191 -6.65 -15.62 4.63
C ASP A 191 -5.63 -16.52 3.91
N ILE A 192 -5.70 -16.57 2.58
CA ILE A 192 -4.77 -17.33 1.75
C ILE A 192 -3.36 -16.76 1.85
N LEU A 193 -3.22 -15.44 1.72
CA LEU A 193 -1.91 -14.79 1.81
C LEU A 193 -1.29 -15.01 3.18
N ALA A 194 -2.06 -14.80 4.26
CA ALA A 194 -1.57 -14.93 5.62
C ALA A 194 -1.14 -16.35 5.95
N ALA A 195 -1.90 -17.38 5.52
CA ALA A 195 -1.51 -18.77 5.69
C ALA A 195 -0.17 -19.05 4.99
N ARG A 196 -0.04 -18.68 3.72
CA ARG A 196 1.19 -18.93 2.95
C ARG A 196 2.40 -18.17 3.49
N MET A 197 2.22 -16.93 3.93
CA MET A 197 3.29 -16.13 4.54
C MET A 197 3.79 -16.75 5.84
N ARG A 198 2.89 -17.30 6.67
CA ARG A 198 3.27 -18.02 7.89
C ARG A 198 4.04 -19.30 7.58
N ASP A 199 3.55 -20.09 6.62
CA ASP A 199 4.21 -21.32 6.19
C ASP A 199 5.62 -21.06 5.62
N ALA A 200 5.78 -19.95 4.89
CA ALA A 200 7.06 -19.51 4.36
C ALA A 200 7.94 -18.79 5.40
N GLY A 201 7.48 -18.57 6.63
CA GLY A 201 8.25 -17.97 7.73
C GLY A 201 8.42 -16.44 7.66
N HIS A 202 7.47 -15.71 7.09
CA HIS A 202 7.48 -14.24 7.13
C HIS A 202 7.08 -13.73 8.52
N GLU A 203 7.64 -12.57 8.90
CA GLU A 203 7.14 -11.82 10.05
C GLU A 203 5.81 -11.15 9.67
N LEU A 204 4.70 -11.79 10.05
CA LEU A 204 3.35 -11.35 9.73
C LEU A 204 2.50 -11.19 10.99
N THR A 205 1.90 -10.02 11.14
CA THR A 205 0.72 -9.81 11.99
C THR A 205 -0.53 -9.78 11.09
N TYR A 206 -1.47 -10.70 11.31
CA TYR A 206 -2.77 -10.70 10.62
C TYR A 206 -3.89 -10.56 11.64
N LEU A 207 -4.68 -9.48 11.53
CA LEU A 207 -5.81 -9.18 12.39
C LEU A 207 -7.11 -9.25 11.60
N GLU A 208 -8.03 -10.09 12.08
CA GLU A 208 -9.41 -10.10 11.62
C GLU A 208 -10.26 -9.17 12.51
N LEU A 209 -11.14 -8.38 11.91
CA LEU A 209 -12.06 -7.49 12.62
C LEU A 209 -13.47 -8.06 12.55
N SER A 210 -14.04 -8.39 13.72
CA SER A 210 -15.36 -9.01 13.77
C SER A 210 -16.49 -8.01 13.55
N GLY A 211 -17.41 -8.32 12.65
CA GLY A 211 -18.56 -7.48 12.31
C GLY A 211 -18.22 -6.26 11.46
N VAL A 212 -17.00 -6.15 10.95
CA VAL A 212 -16.51 -4.98 10.20
C VAL A 212 -16.49 -5.30 8.71
N GLY A 213 -17.01 -4.37 7.90
CA GLY A 213 -17.02 -4.46 6.43
C GLY A 213 -15.76 -3.88 5.77
N HIS A 214 -15.83 -3.66 4.46
CA HIS A 214 -14.69 -3.23 3.65
C HIS A 214 -14.06 -1.92 4.10
N CYS A 215 -12.76 -1.95 4.45
CA CYS A 215 -12.03 -0.80 4.99
C CYS A 215 -12.80 -0.06 6.10
N GLY A 216 -13.57 -0.79 6.90
CA GLY A 216 -14.39 -0.23 7.96
C GLY A 216 -13.56 0.42 9.08
N PRO A 217 -14.23 1.08 10.04
CA PRO A 217 -13.56 1.74 11.15
C PRO A 217 -12.72 0.73 11.94
N LEU A 218 -11.54 1.18 12.37
CA LEU A 218 -10.71 0.43 13.29
C LEU A 218 -11.04 0.88 14.71
N ASP A 219 -11.44 -0.06 15.57
CA ASP A 219 -11.53 0.19 17.00
C ASP A 219 -10.13 0.48 17.59
N ASP A 220 -10.09 1.00 18.82
CA ASP A 220 -8.87 1.49 19.49
C ASP A 220 -7.67 0.52 19.39
N LYS A 221 -7.89 -0.79 19.58
CA LYS A 221 -6.81 -1.78 19.59
C LYS A 221 -6.23 -2.05 18.19
N PRO A 222 -7.03 -2.40 17.16
CA PRO A 222 -6.54 -2.47 15.78
C PRO A 222 -5.90 -1.17 15.30
N GLN A 223 -6.50 -0.01 15.61
CA GLN A 223 -5.97 1.30 15.24
C GLN A 223 -4.59 1.53 15.87
N ARG A 224 -4.46 1.31 17.19
CA ARG A 224 -3.18 1.42 17.89
C ARG A 224 -2.14 0.46 17.32
N THR A 225 -2.54 -0.77 17.00
CA THR A 225 -1.63 -1.77 16.42
C THR A 225 -1.07 -1.30 15.08
N ALA A 226 -1.94 -0.76 14.20
CA ALA A 226 -1.53 -0.17 12.93
C ALA A 226 -0.58 1.01 13.12
N THR A 227 -0.90 1.91 14.06
CA THR A 227 -0.04 3.05 14.37
C THR A 227 1.33 2.60 14.87
N ASP A 228 1.39 1.75 15.89
CA ASP A 228 2.64 1.24 16.46
C ASP A 228 3.49 0.48 15.45
N PHE A 229 2.84 -0.25 14.55
CA PHE A 229 3.54 -0.95 13.49
C PHE A 229 4.30 0.01 12.57
N VAL A 230 3.66 1.09 12.14
CA VAL A 230 4.30 2.13 11.31
C VAL A 230 5.38 2.87 12.10
N LEU A 231 5.11 3.27 13.35
CA LEU A 231 6.06 4.01 14.18
C LEU A 231 7.36 3.22 14.43
N ARG A 232 7.29 1.89 14.60
CA ARG A 232 8.47 1.01 14.71
C ARG A 232 9.31 0.94 13.43
N GLY A 233 8.83 1.45 12.30
CA GLY A 233 9.60 1.56 11.07
C GLY A 233 10.37 2.87 10.96
N LEU A 234 10.10 3.83 11.84
CA LEU A 234 10.74 5.16 11.88
C LEU A 234 11.89 5.24 12.91
N SER A 235 12.17 4.15 13.62
CA SER A 235 13.18 4.06 14.69
C SER A 235 14.48 3.47 14.20
#